data_AF-A0AA37JH49-F1
#
_entry.id   AF-A0AA37JH49-F1
#
_cell.length_a   1.000
_cell.length_b   1.000
_cell.length_c   1.000
_cell.angle_alpha   90.00
_cell.angle_beta   90.00
_cell.angle_gamma   90.00
#
_symmetry.space_group_name_H-M   'P 1'
#
loop_
_entity.id
_entity.type
_entity.pdbx_description
1 polymer ?
#
loop_
_entity_poly.entity_id
_entity_poly.type
_entity_poly.pdbx_seq_one_letter_code
_entity_poly.pdbx_strand_id
1 'polypeptide(L)'
;MNGKIQKVEAEIEKVKAKITAQQARLRELEQQKTELENTEIVGMVRGLDVSPEELATLIQAIRSGKAGGSPVALSAEKEDLEDEE
;
A
#
# COMPACT_ATOMS: atom_id res chain seq x y z
N MET A 1 -29.77 26.67 26.22
CA MET A 1 -28.43 26.07 25.98
C MET A 1 -27.35 27.08 26.30
N ASN A 2 -26.23 26.65 26.88
CA ASN A 2 -25.13 27.54 27.26
C ASN A 2 -24.30 27.90 26.01
N GLY A 3 -24.19 29.19 25.66
CA GLY A 3 -23.50 29.64 24.45
C GLY A 3 -22.00 29.29 24.39
N LYS A 4 -21.36 28.97 25.53
CA LYS A 4 -19.99 28.42 25.54
C LYS A 4 -19.96 26.97 25.06
N ILE A 5 -20.96 26.17 25.44
CA ILE A 5 -21.09 24.76 25.01
C ILE A 5 -21.26 24.70 23.49
N GLN A 6 -22.14 25.52 22.93
CA GLN A 6 -22.37 25.57 21.48
C GLN A 6 -21.10 25.92 20.68
N LYS A 7 -20.24 26.80 21.21
CA LYS A 7 -18.96 27.12 20.57
C LYS A 7 -18.00 25.93 20.59
N VAL A 8 -17.92 25.23 21.72
CA VAL A 8 -17.09 24.03 21.85
C VAL A 8 -17.60 22.91 20.92
N GLU A 9 -18.92 22.70 20.84
CA GLU A 9 -19.52 21.74 19.91
C GLU A 9 -19.16 22.05 18.45
N ALA A 10 -19.26 23.33 18.04
CA ALA A 10 -18.89 23.74 16.69
C ALA A 10 -17.39 23.54 16.39
N GLU A 11 -16.51 23.76 17.37
CA GLU A 11 -15.07 23.49 17.22
C GLU A 11 -14.77 22.00 17.12
N ILE A 12 -15.45 21.16 17.92
CA ILE A 12 -15.33 19.70 17.84
C ILE A 12 -15.69 19.21 16.45
N GLU A 13 -16.85 19.63 15.92
CA GLU A 13 -17.29 19.21 14.58
C GLU A 13 -16.33 19.68 13.48
N LYS A 14 -15.79 20.89 13.61
CA LYS A 14 -14.76 21.40 12.69
C LYS A 14 -13.47 20.57 12.75
N VAL A 15 -13.05 20.14 13.94
CA VAL A 15 -11.85 19.30 14.10
C VAL A 15 -12.10 17.90 13.56
N LYS A 16 -13.25 17.29 13.82
CA LYS A 16 -13.64 15.99 13.24
C LYS A 16 -13.60 16.02 11.71
N ALA A 17 -14.19 17.05 11.10
CA ALA A 17 -14.17 17.21 9.65
C ALA A 17 -12.73 17.31 9.08
N LYS A 18 -11.83 18.01 9.79
CA LYS A 18 -10.41 18.07 9.42
C LYS A 18 -9.71 16.72 9.54
N ILE A 19 -9.99 15.96 10.60
CA ILE A 19 -9.43 14.61 10.80
C ILE A 19 -9.85 13.71 9.65
N THR A 20 -11.14 13.68 9.31
CA THR A 20 -11.64 12.86 8.19
C THR A 20 -10.97 13.24 6.86
N ALA A 21 -10.82 14.54 6.58
CA ALA A 21 -10.13 15.00 5.38
C ALA A 21 -8.64 14.59 5.36
N GLN A 22 -7.95 14.67 6.49
CA GLN A 22 -6.55 14.25 6.59
C GLN A 22 -6.39 12.74 6.47
N GLN A 23 -7.29 11.94 7.04
CA GLN A 23 -7.31 10.49 6.88
C GLN A 23 -7.55 10.07 5.42
N ALA A 24 -8.45 10.75 4.71
CA ALA A 24 -8.65 10.50 3.29
C ALA A 24 -7.38 10.79 2.47
N ARG A 25 -6.72 11.93 2.74
CA ARG A 25 -5.45 12.28 2.11
C ARG A 25 -4.32 11.31 2.45
N LEU A 26 -4.27 10.80 3.67
CA LEU A 26 -3.28 9.79 4.06
C LEU A 26 -3.42 8.53 3.22
N ARG A 27 -4.64 8.00 3.08
CA ARG A 27 -4.92 6.82 2.24
C ARG A 27 -4.53 7.03 0.78
N GLU A 28 -4.78 8.22 0.24
CA GLU A 28 -4.37 8.58 -1.13
C GLU A 28 -2.84 8.57 -1.27
N LEU A 29 -2.11 9.14 -0.31
CA LEU A 29 -0.65 9.15 -0.33
C LEU A 29 -0.05 7.76 -0.19
N GLU A 30 -0.64 6.90 0.63
CA GLU A 30 -0.24 5.49 0.78
C GLU A 30 -0.45 4.73 -0.54
N GLN A 31 -1.59 4.93 -1.21
CA GLN A 31 -1.85 4.36 -2.52
C GLN A 31 -0.83 4.85 -3.57
N GLN A 32 -0.58 6.16 -3.64
CA GLN A 32 0.40 6.73 -4.56
C GLN A 32 1.80 6.18 -4.32
N LYS A 33 2.20 6.01 -3.06
CA LYS A 33 3.48 5.38 -2.71
C LYS A 33 3.56 3.97 -3.28
N THR A 34 2.55 3.13 -3.05
CA THR A 34 2.52 1.76 -3.59
C THR A 34 2.56 1.72 -5.11
N GLU A 35 1.83 2.61 -5.78
CA GLU A 35 1.84 2.70 -7.25
C GLU A 35 3.21 3.10 -7.80
N LEU A 36 3.91 4.03 -7.13
CA LEU A 36 5.27 4.42 -7.48
C LEU A 36 6.26 3.28 -7.27
N GLU A 37 6.22 2.60 -6.13
CA GLU A 37 7.08 1.44 -5.84
C GLU A 37 6.90 0.32 -6.88
N ASN A 38 5.65 0.02 -7.25
CA ASN A 38 5.35 -0.95 -8.32
C ASN A 38 5.90 -0.51 -9.68
N THR A 39 5.77 0.78 -10.00
CA THR A 39 6.30 1.35 -11.24
C THR A 39 7.83 1.26 -11.29
N GLU A 40 8.50 1.52 -10.17
CA GLU A 40 9.95 1.38 -10.04
C GLU A 40 10.40 -0.08 -10.23
N ILE A 41 9.71 -1.05 -9.63
CA ILE A 41 9.99 -2.48 -9.82
C ILE A 41 9.90 -2.85 -11.30
N VAL A 42 8.84 -2.44 -11.99
CA VAL A 42 8.68 -2.69 -13.43
C VAL A 42 9.77 -2.00 -14.25
N GLY A 43 10.14 -0.78 -13.89
CA GLY A 43 11.24 -0.03 -14.51
C GLY A 43 12.58 -0.77 -14.40
N MET A 44 12.90 -1.25 -13.20
CA MET A 44 14.11 -2.03 -12.94
C MET A 44 14.14 -3.31 -13.78
N VAL A 45 13.05 -4.07 -13.84
CA VAL A 45 12.96 -5.30 -14.63
C VAL A 45 13.13 -5.03 -16.13
N ARG A 46 12.52 -3.97 -16.67
CA ARG A 46 12.71 -3.57 -18.08
C ARG A 46 14.15 -3.18 -18.39
N GLY A 47 14.85 -2.56 -17.44
CA GLY A 47 16.26 -2.20 -17.58
C GLY A 47 17.22 -3.39 -17.69
N LEU A 48 16.77 -4.61 -17.31
CA LEU A 48 17.56 -5.83 -17.46
C LEU A 48 17.50 -6.43 -18.89
N ASP A 49 16.72 -5.83 -19.80
CA ASP A 49 16.54 -6.28 -21.19
C ASP A 49 16.14 -7.76 -21.31
N VAL A 50 15.29 -8.21 -20.37
CA VAL A 50 14.75 -9.58 -20.32
C VAL A 50 13.39 -9.62 -21.00
N SER A 51 13.15 -10.60 -21.86
CA SER A 51 11.84 -10.79 -22.49
C SER A 51 10.78 -11.27 -21.48
N PRO A 52 9.48 -10.98 -21.70
CA PRO A 52 8.41 -11.50 -20.86
C PRO A 52 8.44 -13.03 -20.70
N GLU A 53 8.80 -13.75 -21.76
CA GLU A 53 8.90 -15.21 -21.78
C GLU A 53 10.06 -15.73 -20.92
N GLU A 54 11.22 -15.08 -20.97
CA GLU A 54 12.38 -15.40 -20.13
C GLU A 54 12.09 -15.10 -18.66
N LEU A 55 11.45 -13.96 -18.37
CA LEU A 55 11.03 -13.60 -17.02
C LEU A 55 10.02 -14.61 -16.46
N ALA A 56 9.02 -15.01 -17.25
CA ALA A 56 8.06 -16.04 -16.87
C ALA A 56 8.75 -17.39 -16.58
N THR A 57 9.73 -17.76 -17.41
CA THR A 57 10.53 -18.98 -17.23
C THR A 57 11.35 -18.92 -15.95
N LEU A 58 11.97 -17.77 -15.65
CA LEU A 58 12.72 -17.54 -14.41
C LEU A 58 11.83 -17.64 -13.17
N ILE A 59 10.64 -17.01 -13.18
CA ILE A 59 9.66 -17.10 -12.09
C ILE A 59 9.22 -18.56 -11.87
N GLN A 60 8.99 -19.31 -12.95
CA GLN A 60 8.63 -20.72 -12.87
C GLN A 60 9.77 -21.56 -12.29
N ALA A 61 11.02 -21.29 -12.68
CA ALA A 61 12.20 -21.97 -12.16
C ALA A 61 12.44 -21.67 -10.66
N ILE A 62 12.21 -20.44 -10.22
CA ILE A 62 12.25 -20.06 -8.79
C ILE A 62 11.15 -20.77 -8.00
N ARG A 63 9.90 -20.74 -8.48
CA ARG A 63 8.77 -21.42 -7.81
C ARG A 63 8.97 -22.93 -7.70
N SER A 64 9.65 -23.54 -8.65
CA SER A 64 9.96 -24.97 -8.65
C SER A 64 11.27 -25.33 -7.93
N GLY A 65 11.93 -24.36 -7.28
CA GLY A 65 13.18 -24.54 -6.54
C GLY A 65 14.40 -24.86 -7.42
N LYS A 66 14.27 -24.77 -8.73
CA LYS A 66 15.31 -25.13 -9.72
C LYS A 66 16.32 -24.00 -9.95
N ALA A 67 15.99 -22.77 -9.59
CA ALA A 67 16.84 -21.60 -9.80
C ALA A 67 17.78 -21.27 -8.63
N GLY A 68 17.82 -22.08 -7.55
CA GLY A 68 18.68 -21.83 -6.37
C GLY A 68 18.36 -20.57 -5.55
N GLY A 69 17.47 -19.69 -6.05
CA GLY A 69 16.89 -18.58 -5.31
C GLY A 69 15.85 -19.07 -4.32
N SER A 70 15.96 -18.64 -3.07
CA SER A 70 14.99 -18.97 -2.03
C SER A 70 13.61 -18.41 -2.40
N PRO A 71 12.52 -19.21 -2.37
CA PRO A 71 11.16 -18.77 -2.71
C PRO A 71 10.51 -17.89 -1.62
N VAL A 72 11.28 -17.46 -0.62
CA VAL A 72 10.81 -16.59 0.47
C VAL A 72 10.19 -15.34 -0.16
N ALA A 73 8.92 -15.07 0.18
CA ALA A 73 8.13 -13.87 -0.17
C ALA A 73 7.15 -13.92 -1.37
N LEU A 74 6.72 -15.09 -1.89
CA LEU A 74 5.52 -15.16 -2.76
C LEU A 74 4.23 -15.61 -2.03
N SER A 75 4.33 -15.95 -0.75
CA SER A 75 3.17 -16.17 0.10
C SER A 75 2.71 -14.81 0.60
N ALA A 76 1.60 -14.30 0.05
CA ALA A 76 0.91 -13.15 0.59
C ALA A 76 0.54 -13.43 2.07
N GLU A 77 1.28 -12.84 3.00
CA GLU A 77 0.73 -12.54 4.32
C GLU A 77 -0.42 -11.55 4.05
N LYS A 78 -1.64 -12.09 4.03
CA LYS A 78 -2.80 -11.30 4.43
C LYS A 78 -2.55 -10.94 5.88
N GLU A 79 -1.93 -9.79 6.12
CA GLU A 79 -2.20 -9.06 7.35
C GLU A 79 -3.67 -8.62 7.25
N ASP A 80 -4.55 -9.48 7.76
CA ASP A 80 -5.87 -9.07 8.19
C ASP A 80 -5.61 -8.03 9.28
N LEU A 81 -5.72 -6.76 8.90
CA LEU A 81 -5.83 -5.66 9.84
C LEU A 81 -7.17 -5.87 10.57
N GLU A 82 -7.16 -6.74 11.58
CA GLU A 82 -8.15 -6.69 12.67
C GLU A 82 -7.87 -5.41 13.47
N ASP A 83 -8.30 -4.29 12.88
CA ASP A 83 -8.40 -2.99 13.53
C ASP A 83 -9.89 -2.72 13.69
N GLU A 84 -10.52 -3.35 14.68
CA GLU A 84 -11.72 -2.80 15.31
C GLU A 84 -11.63 -3.00 16.84
N GLU A 85 -11.46 -1.86 17.50
CA GLU A 85 -11.74 -1.60 18.93
C GLU A 85 -13.15 -2.04 19.36
#